data_AF-A0A1E3QK43-F1
#
_entry.id   AF-A0A1E3QK43-F1
#
_cell.length_a   1.000
_cell.length_b   1.000
_cell.length_c   1.000
_cell.angle_alpha   90.00
_cell.angle_beta   90.00
_cell.angle_gamma   90.00
#
_symmetry.space_group_name_H-M   'P 1'
#
loop_
_entity.id
_entity.type
_entity.pdbx_description
1 polymer ?
#
loop_
_entity_poly.entity_id
_entity_poly.type
_entity_poly.pdbx_seq_one_letter_code
_entity_poly.pdbx_strand_id
1 'polypeptide(L)'
;MDASCCLEDPQFKLDLIDSLLDDLFLKHEPHKRGMPVLNQDNATVLAMLFPLTFIKCIRLLELRAIHLSLPEQGPAEAMERLKFATVLVKEDGLKIPKKRKKMQAASDSFVHLPSWYCSCATYLLQFLESTQIPQEGTNGGYGTACAQTMCFVDPVPCCEHLLAVYLVLKHRGLFDNSVRVEFLDTDAWIRLNSDVF
;
A
#
# COMPACT_ATOMS: atom_id res chain seq x y z
N MET A 1 30.21 -10.02 22.53
CA MET A 1 29.09 -10.53 21.72
C MET A 1 28.82 -9.45 20.69
N ASP A 2 29.30 -9.67 19.46
CA ASP A 2 29.15 -8.71 18.37
C ASP A 2 27.69 -8.67 17.93
N ALA A 3 27.02 -7.55 18.18
CA ALA A 3 25.64 -7.30 17.79
C ALA A 3 25.46 -7.15 16.26
N SER A 4 26.52 -7.26 15.46
CA SER A 4 26.47 -7.04 14.01
C SER A 4 25.91 -8.23 13.22
N CYS A 5 25.81 -9.42 13.80
CA CYS A 5 25.38 -10.62 13.08
C CYS A 5 23.84 -10.77 13.00
N CYS A 6 23.08 -10.06 13.84
CA CYS A 6 21.61 -10.18 13.87
C CYS A 6 20.88 -9.27 12.87
N LEU A 7 21.57 -8.31 12.23
CA LEU A 7 20.97 -7.38 11.27
C LEU A 7 20.94 -7.91 9.83
N GLU A 8 21.54 -9.07 9.57
CA GLU A 8 21.57 -9.70 8.24
C GLU A 8 20.42 -10.69 8.03
N ASP A 9 19.66 -11.04 9.07
CA ASP A 9 18.48 -11.90 8.94
C ASP A 9 17.35 -11.11 8.24
N PRO A 10 16.95 -11.50 7.01
CA PRO A 10 15.86 -10.84 6.30
C PRO A 10 14.55 -10.90 7.09
N GLN A 11 14.30 -11.97 7.85
CA GLN A 11 13.07 -12.12 8.63
C GLN A 11 12.99 -11.10 9.76
N PHE A 12 14.11 -10.86 10.45
CA PHE A 12 14.18 -9.85 11.52
C PHE A 12 13.85 -8.44 11.00
N LYS A 13 14.30 -8.09 9.79
CA LYS A 13 13.96 -6.81 9.17
C LYS A 13 12.46 -6.68 8.89
N LEU A 14 11.81 -7.76 8.44
CA LEU A 14 10.36 -7.76 8.21
C LEU A 14 9.57 -7.60 9.48
N ASP A 15 9.93 -8.36 10.51
CA ASP A 15 9.25 -8.31 11.81
C ASP A 15 9.40 -6.91 12.44
N LEU A 16 10.57 -6.28 12.27
CA LEU A 16 10.79 -4.90 12.71
C LEU A 16 9.90 -3.91 11.96
N ILE A 17 9.84 -3.98 10.63
CA ILE A 17 8.99 -3.09 9.82
C ILE A 17 7.51 -3.30 10.18
N ASP A 18 7.08 -4.54 10.31
CA ASP A 18 5.70 -4.88 10.64
C ASP A 18 5.29 -4.32 12.00
N SER A 19 6.16 -4.48 13.01
CA SER A 19 5.99 -3.91 14.35
C SER A 19 5.94 -2.38 14.34
N LEU A 20 6.82 -1.72 13.58
CA LEU A 20 6.79 -0.25 13.42
C LEU A 20 5.48 0.22 12.79
N LEU A 21 4.96 -0.52 11.82
CA LEU A 21 3.67 -0.23 11.17
C LEU A 21 2.49 -0.51 12.10
N ASP A 22 2.56 -1.52 12.97
CA ASP A 22 1.51 -1.86 13.96
C ASP A 22 1.32 -0.78 15.02
N ASP A 23 2.42 -0.16 15.46
CA ASP A 23 2.41 0.90 16.46
C ASP A 23 2.58 2.30 15.86
N LEU A 24 2.34 2.44 14.54
CA LEU A 24 2.43 3.72 13.85
C LEU A 24 1.38 4.73 14.34
N PHE A 25 0.19 4.27 14.69
CA PHE A 25 -0.91 5.16 15.09
C PHE A 25 -1.20 5.03 16.59
N LEU A 26 -1.42 6.17 17.25
CA LEU A 26 -1.74 6.20 18.68
C LEU A 26 -3.18 5.74 18.93
N LYS A 27 -3.34 4.59 19.62
CA LYS A 27 -4.62 3.86 19.79
C LYS A 27 -5.67 4.53 20.70
N HIS A 28 -5.31 5.58 21.44
CA HIS A 28 -6.15 6.12 22.54
C HIS A 28 -6.81 7.47 22.28
N GLU A 29 -6.62 8.08 21.12
CA GLU A 29 -7.22 9.38 20.84
C GLU A 29 -8.54 9.24 20.08
N PRO A 30 -9.67 9.75 20.59
CA PRO A 30 -10.94 9.67 19.88
C PRO A 30 -10.86 10.49 18.59
N HIS A 31 -10.73 9.81 17.46
CA HIS A 31 -10.60 10.44 16.15
C HIS A 31 -11.94 11.01 15.66
N LYS A 32 -12.25 12.23 16.11
CA LYS A 32 -13.34 13.02 15.55
C LYS A 32 -12.89 13.59 14.20
N ARG A 33 -13.15 12.84 13.11
CA ARG A 33 -13.00 13.26 11.70
C ARG A 33 -11.61 13.82 11.36
N GLY A 34 -10.57 12.99 11.38
CA GLY A 34 -9.22 13.40 11.01
C GLY A 34 -8.32 12.23 10.64
N MET A 35 -7.10 12.53 10.20
CA MET A 35 -6.03 11.55 10.07
C MET A 35 -5.60 11.09 11.48
N PRO A 36 -5.38 9.78 11.72
CA PRO A 36 -4.99 9.27 13.03
C PRO A 36 -3.61 9.80 13.43
N VAL A 37 -3.43 10.19 14.69
CA VAL A 37 -2.17 10.77 15.16
C VAL A 37 -1.04 9.74 15.07
N LEU A 38 0.05 10.13 14.41
CA LEU A 38 1.23 9.30 14.26
C LEU A 38 2.05 9.25 15.55
N ASN A 39 2.55 8.06 15.88
CA ASN A 39 3.69 7.91 16.76
C ASN A 39 4.92 8.48 16.06
N GLN A 40 5.45 9.60 16.57
CA GLN A 40 6.53 10.34 15.93
C GLN A 40 7.82 9.52 15.81
N ASP A 41 8.14 8.68 16.78
CA ASP A 41 9.36 7.87 16.75
C ASP A 41 9.26 6.82 15.64
N ASN A 42 8.15 6.07 15.60
CA ASN A 42 7.91 5.08 14.55
C ASN A 42 7.83 5.71 13.17
N ALA A 43 7.14 6.85 13.04
CA ALA A 43 7.05 7.60 11.79
C ALA A 43 8.42 8.10 11.30
N THR A 44 9.29 8.52 12.22
CA THR A 44 10.65 8.96 11.88
C THR A 44 11.49 7.79 11.37
N VAL A 45 11.41 6.63 12.02
CA VAL A 45 12.12 5.41 11.55
C VAL A 45 11.60 4.97 10.19
N LEU A 46 10.29 4.94 9.98
CA LEU A 46 9.70 4.59 8.68
C LEU A 46 10.05 5.61 7.59
N ALA A 47 10.17 6.90 7.91
CA ALA A 47 10.66 7.92 6.98
C ALA A 47 12.17 7.79 6.68
N MET A 48 12.95 7.10 7.51
CA MET A 48 14.34 6.77 7.17
C MET A 48 14.42 5.52 6.29
N LEU A 49 13.57 4.52 6.55
CA LEU A 49 13.52 3.27 5.77
C LEU A 49 12.89 3.46 4.39
N PHE A 50 11.85 4.30 4.29
CA PHE A 50 11.07 4.53 3.08
C PHE A 50 10.90 6.05 2.82
N PRO A 51 11.95 6.82 2.50
CA PRO A 51 11.91 8.27 2.65
C PRO A 51 10.78 8.99 1.90
N LEU A 52 10.84 9.00 0.57
CA LEU A 52 9.81 9.65 -0.22
C LEU A 52 8.51 8.86 -0.23
N THR A 53 8.60 7.53 -0.23
CA THR A 53 7.45 6.62 -0.24
C THR A 53 6.55 6.82 0.98
N PHE A 54 7.12 6.87 2.19
CA PHE A 54 6.37 7.03 3.43
C PHE A 54 5.71 8.40 3.54
N ILE A 55 6.44 9.49 3.25
CA ILE A 55 5.87 10.85 3.31
C ILE A 55 4.69 10.99 2.34
N LYS A 56 4.82 10.48 1.12
CA LYS A 56 3.74 10.49 0.14
C LYS A 56 2.57 9.60 0.56
N CYS A 57 2.85 8.43 1.15
CA CYS A 57 1.84 7.53 1.69
C CYS A 57 0.98 8.26 2.74
N ILE A 58 1.61 8.91 3.72
CA ILE A 58 0.89 9.70 4.74
C ILE A 58 0.03 10.78 4.10
N ARG A 59 0.56 11.49 3.10
CA ARG A 59 -0.20 12.49 2.36
C ARG A 59 -1.42 11.93 1.63
N LEU A 60 -1.33 10.72 1.05
CA LEU A 60 -2.48 10.05 0.42
C LEU A 60 -3.58 9.75 1.45
N LEU A 61 -3.19 9.32 2.65
CA LEU A 61 -4.12 9.05 3.76
C LEU A 61 -4.80 10.34 4.26
N GLU A 62 -4.04 11.43 4.42
CA GLU A 62 -4.57 12.74 4.82
C GLU A 62 -5.58 13.30 3.81
N LEU A 63 -5.28 13.15 2.51
CA LEU A 63 -6.13 13.65 1.43
C LEU A 63 -7.38 12.80 1.20
N ARG A 64 -7.53 11.65 1.87
CA ARG A 64 -8.62 10.69 1.65
C ARG A 64 -8.75 10.26 0.19
N ALA A 65 -7.59 10.06 -0.45
CA ALA A 65 -7.46 9.72 -1.86
C ALA A 65 -7.74 8.24 -2.18
N ILE A 66 -8.02 7.42 -1.16
CA ILE A 66 -8.12 5.96 -1.32
C ILE A 66 -9.58 5.57 -1.52
N HIS A 67 -9.88 5.01 -2.69
CA HIS A 67 -11.18 4.47 -3.04
C HIS A 67 -11.06 2.94 -3.18
N LEU A 68 -11.67 2.21 -2.24
CA LEU A 68 -11.70 0.76 -2.29
C LEU A 68 -12.91 0.34 -3.12
N SER A 69 -12.65 -0.23 -4.29
CA SER A 69 -13.68 -0.88 -5.10
C SER A 69 -13.71 -2.37 -4.75
N LEU A 70 -14.87 -2.93 -4.46
CA LEU A 70 -15.04 -4.35 -4.11
C LEU A 70 -16.16 -4.96 -4.94
N PRO A 71 -16.08 -6.25 -5.32
CA PRO A 71 -17.21 -6.90 -5.99
C PRO A 71 -18.40 -7.04 -5.02
N GLU A 72 -19.61 -6.79 -5.50
CA GLU A 72 -20.87 -6.98 -4.75
C GLU A 72 -21.05 -8.45 -4.36
N GLN A 73 -20.76 -9.36 -5.31
CA GLN A 73 -20.83 -10.81 -5.13
C GLN A 73 -19.47 -11.35 -4.69
N GLY A 74 -19.40 -11.91 -3.49
CA GLY A 74 -18.18 -12.45 -2.88
C GLY A 74 -18.47 -13.09 -1.53
N PRO A 75 -17.48 -13.74 -0.88
CA PRO A 75 -17.66 -14.39 0.42
C PRO A 75 -18.33 -13.45 1.43
N ALA A 76 -19.16 -14.00 2.33
CA ALA A 76 -20.03 -13.21 3.21
C ALA A 76 -19.25 -12.25 4.14
N GLU A 77 -17.98 -12.54 4.42
CA GLU A 77 -17.12 -11.74 5.27
C GLU A 77 -16.32 -10.72 4.45
N ALA A 78 -16.48 -9.43 4.78
CA ALA A 78 -15.74 -8.33 4.15
C ALA A 78 -14.20 -8.52 4.21
N MET A 79 -13.70 -9.26 5.21
CA MET A 79 -12.29 -9.63 5.38
C MET A 79 -11.76 -10.55 4.27
N GLU A 80 -12.55 -11.53 3.83
CA GLU A 80 -12.15 -12.38 2.71
C GLU A 80 -12.24 -11.65 1.37
N ARG A 81 -13.18 -10.71 1.23
CA ARG A 81 -13.31 -9.90 0.01
C ARG A 81 -12.09 -9.00 -0.22
N LEU A 82 -11.43 -8.55 0.85
CA LEU A 82 -10.21 -7.75 0.76
C LEU A 82 -9.02 -8.53 0.18
N LYS A 83 -9.02 -9.87 0.26
CA LYS A 83 -8.04 -10.73 -0.42
C LYS A 83 -8.21 -10.72 -1.95
N PHE A 84 -9.29 -10.16 -2.47
CA PHE A 84 -9.56 -10.02 -3.90
C PHE A 84 -9.76 -8.56 -4.30
N ALA A 85 -9.47 -7.63 -3.38
CA ALA A 85 -9.69 -6.21 -3.61
C ALA A 85 -8.66 -5.66 -4.61
N THR A 86 -9.15 -5.35 -5.79
CA THR A 86 -8.60 -4.29 -6.63
C THR A 86 -8.90 -2.94 -5.99
N VAL A 87 -7.86 -2.18 -5.64
CA VAL A 87 -8.00 -0.86 -5.05
C VAL A 87 -7.64 0.21 -6.05
N LEU A 88 -8.52 1.20 -6.21
CA LEU A 88 -8.28 2.35 -7.06
C LEU A 88 -7.90 3.55 -6.20
N VAL A 89 -6.66 4.00 -6.26
CA VAL A 89 -6.25 5.22 -5.56
C VAL A 89 -6.45 6.41 -6.50
N LYS A 90 -7.43 7.25 -6.16
CA LYS A 90 -7.78 8.47 -6.90
C LYS A 90 -7.19 9.68 -6.21
N GLU A 91 -6.29 10.39 -6.87
CA GLU A 91 -5.69 11.61 -6.33
C GLU A 91 -6.58 12.86 -6.51
N ASP A 92 -7.91 12.65 -6.57
CA ASP A 92 -8.95 13.65 -6.89
C ASP A 92 -9.01 14.85 -5.90
N GLY A 93 -8.33 14.75 -4.75
CA GLY A 93 -8.25 15.80 -3.73
C GLY A 93 -7.22 16.89 -4.00
N LEU A 94 -6.26 16.67 -4.91
CA LEU A 94 -5.30 17.72 -5.30
C LEU A 94 -6.01 18.68 -6.25
N LYS A 95 -6.57 19.78 -5.72
CA LYS A 95 -7.02 20.92 -6.53
C LYS A 95 -5.81 21.52 -7.27
N ILE A 96 -5.40 20.89 -8.36
CA ILE A 96 -4.38 21.44 -9.26
C ILE A 96 -5.02 22.68 -9.90
N PRO A 97 -4.42 23.87 -9.79
CA PRO A 97 -4.98 25.09 -10.36
C PRO A 97 -5.26 24.89 -11.85
N LYS A 98 -6.47 25.29 -12.29
CA LYS A 98 -7.04 25.03 -13.63
C LYS A 98 -6.12 25.38 -14.81
N LYS A 99 -5.08 26.20 -14.61
CA LYS A 99 -4.08 26.55 -15.64
C LYS A 99 -3.10 25.42 -16.00
N ARG A 100 -2.97 24.37 -15.18
CA ARG A 100 -2.12 23.19 -15.45
C ARG A 100 -2.90 21.92 -15.79
N LYS A 101 -4.23 22.02 -15.96
CA LYS A 101 -5.13 20.88 -16.20
C LYS A 101 -4.93 20.18 -17.55
N LYS A 102 -4.17 20.76 -18.48
CA LYS A 102 -3.86 20.17 -19.80
C LYS A 102 -2.66 19.21 -19.79
N MET A 103 -1.92 19.09 -18.69
CA MET A 103 -0.66 18.32 -18.69
C MET A 103 -0.52 17.29 -17.57
N GLN A 104 -1.53 17.12 -16.71
CA GLN A 104 -1.49 16.12 -15.65
C GLN A 104 -2.91 15.66 -15.38
N ALA A 105 -3.38 14.70 -16.18
CA ALA A 105 -4.36 13.76 -15.67
C ALA A 105 -3.66 13.08 -14.49
N ALA A 106 -4.16 13.28 -13.27
CA ALA A 106 -3.76 12.42 -12.16
C ALA A 106 -4.11 11.01 -12.61
N SER A 107 -3.09 10.18 -12.89
CA SER A 107 -3.32 8.82 -13.31
C SER A 107 -3.75 8.05 -12.08
N ASP A 108 -5.03 7.68 -12.03
CA ASP A 108 -5.52 6.75 -11.01
C ASP A 108 -4.58 5.54 -10.94
N SER A 109 -4.21 5.15 -9.72
CA SER A 109 -3.30 4.03 -9.50
C SER A 109 -4.07 2.81 -9.07
N PHE A 110 -3.86 1.70 -9.77
CA PHE A 110 -4.43 0.41 -9.45
C PHE A 110 -3.50 -0.30 -8.47
N VAL A 111 -4.05 -0.84 -7.39
CA VAL A 111 -3.32 -1.59 -6.38
C VAL A 111 -3.97 -2.94 -6.21
N HIS A 112 -3.17 -4.00 -6.34
CA HIS A 112 -3.57 -5.38 -6.07
C HIS A 112 -2.66 -5.96 -5.00
N LEU A 113 -3.05 -5.78 -3.74
CA LEU A 113 -2.29 -6.20 -2.57
C LEU A 113 -1.95 -7.70 -2.52
N PRO A 114 -2.82 -8.64 -2.93
CA PRO A 114 -2.49 -10.07 -2.90
C PRO A 114 -1.28 -10.41 -3.76
N SER A 115 -1.09 -9.71 -4.87
CA SER A 115 0.09 -9.84 -5.74
C SER A 115 1.16 -8.79 -5.45
N TRP A 116 0.99 -7.98 -4.40
CA TRP A 116 1.84 -6.85 -4.07
C TRP A 116 2.14 -5.93 -5.28
N TYR A 117 1.13 -5.66 -6.10
CA TYR A 117 1.29 -4.95 -7.37
C TYR A 117 0.67 -3.55 -7.32
N CYS A 118 1.32 -2.59 -7.98
CA CYS A 118 0.72 -1.30 -8.29
C CYS A 118 1.03 -0.83 -9.71
N SER A 119 0.05 -0.24 -10.41
CA SER A 119 0.24 0.29 -11.75
C SER A 119 0.95 1.65 -11.79
N CYS A 120 1.27 2.26 -10.64
CA CYS A 120 1.91 3.57 -10.62
C CYS A 120 3.34 3.51 -11.17
N ALA A 121 3.81 4.62 -11.75
CA ALA A 121 5.14 4.71 -12.34
C ALA A 121 6.26 4.40 -11.33
N THR A 122 6.11 4.79 -10.06
CA THR A 122 7.10 4.52 -9.00
C THR A 122 7.29 3.02 -8.77
N TYR A 123 6.19 2.26 -8.69
CA TYR A 123 6.27 0.81 -8.55
C TYR A 123 6.90 0.17 -9.78
N LEU A 124 6.45 0.55 -10.98
CA LEU A 124 6.96 -0.04 -12.23
C LEU A 124 8.46 0.19 -12.41
N LEU A 125 8.97 1.38 -12.06
CA LEU A 125 10.41 1.67 -12.11
C LEU A 125 11.20 0.80 -11.13
N GLN A 126 10.77 0.72 -9.87
CA GLN A 126 11.43 -0.12 -8.86
C GLN A 126 11.38 -1.61 -9.23
N PHE A 127 10.26 -2.07 -9.79
CA PHE A 127 10.11 -3.44 -10.27
C PHE A 127 11.10 -3.73 -11.40
N LEU A 128 11.20 -2.85 -12.41
CA LEU A 128 12.17 -3.00 -13.50
C LEU A 128 13.61 -3.02 -12.99
N GLU A 129 13.98 -2.13 -12.07
CA GLU A 129 15.31 -2.10 -11.45
C GLU A 129 15.63 -3.42 -10.73
N SER A 130 14.68 -3.97 -9.98
CA SER A 130 14.85 -5.25 -9.28
C SER A 130 15.05 -6.44 -10.24
N THR A 131 14.42 -6.43 -11.41
CA THR A 131 14.53 -7.50 -12.41
C THR A 131 15.84 -7.48 -13.20
N GLN A 132 16.58 -6.36 -13.17
CA GLN A 132 17.85 -6.20 -13.89
C GLN A 132 19.06 -6.70 -13.10
N ILE A 133 18.89 -7.06 -11.83
CA ILE A 133 19.94 -7.65 -11.00
C ILE A 133 20.12 -9.13 -11.41
N PRO A 134 21.31 -9.58 -11.83
CA PRO A 134 21.55 -10.97 -12.18
C PRO A 134 21.18 -11.88 -11.01
N GLN A 135 20.23 -12.80 -11.21
CA GLN A 135 19.87 -13.80 -10.20
C GLN A 135 20.94 -14.90 -10.16
N GLU A 136 22.08 -14.62 -9.53
CA GLU A 136 23.04 -15.67 -9.21
C GLU A 136 22.56 -16.46 -7.97
N GLY A 137 22.24 -17.75 -8.15
CA GLY A 137 22.33 -18.74 -7.07
C GLY A 137 21.17 -18.86 -6.07
N THR A 138 19.97 -18.40 -6.38
CA THR A 138 18.83 -18.48 -5.43
C THR A 138 17.72 -19.40 -5.95
N ASN A 139 17.74 -20.65 -5.50
CA ASN A 139 16.70 -21.68 -5.72
C ASN A 139 15.41 -21.42 -4.91
N GLY A 140 15.09 -20.16 -4.59
CA GLY A 140 13.86 -19.78 -3.89
C GLY A 140 12.88 -19.17 -4.87
N GLY A 141 11.66 -19.70 -4.96
CA GLY A 141 10.60 -19.13 -5.81
C GLY A 141 10.33 -17.67 -5.46
N TYR A 142 10.82 -16.78 -6.31
CA TYR A 142 10.66 -15.33 -6.19
C TYR A 142 9.22 -14.91 -6.47
N GLY A 143 8.66 -14.08 -5.59
CA GLY A 143 7.41 -13.36 -5.85
C GLY A 143 6.13 -14.19 -5.97
N THR A 144 6.08 -15.38 -5.37
CA THR A 144 4.80 -16.11 -5.23
C THR A 144 4.15 -15.77 -3.89
N ALA A 145 3.03 -15.06 -3.95
CA ALA A 145 2.13 -14.88 -2.82
C ALA A 145 1.54 -16.24 -2.43
N CYS A 146 2.06 -16.85 -1.36
CA CYS A 146 1.31 -17.86 -0.64
C CYS A 146 0.33 -17.11 0.27
N ALA A 147 -0.96 -17.43 0.15
CA ALA A 147 -2.12 -16.71 0.69
C ALA A 147 -2.19 -16.52 2.23
N GLN A 148 -1.10 -16.75 2.96
CA GLN A 148 -1.09 -16.79 4.43
C GLN A 148 0.11 -16.06 5.08
N THR A 149 1.19 -15.75 4.34
CA THR A 149 2.34 -14.99 4.87
C THR A 149 2.96 -14.18 3.73
N MET A 150 2.86 -12.84 3.79
CA MET A 150 3.58 -11.95 2.87
C MET A 150 5.07 -11.99 3.23
N CYS A 151 5.85 -12.81 2.54
CA CYS A 151 7.31 -12.79 2.67
C CYS A 151 7.88 -11.75 1.71
N PHE A 152 8.50 -10.70 2.23
CA PHE A 152 9.17 -9.67 1.42
C PHE A 152 10.66 -10.01 1.31
N VAL A 153 11.23 -10.02 0.10
CA VAL A 153 12.68 -10.14 -0.10
C VAL A 153 13.23 -8.81 -0.62
N ASP A 154 14.14 -8.22 0.16
CA ASP A 154 14.73 -6.90 -0.06
C ASP A 154 15.57 -6.83 -1.36
N PRO A 155 15.42 -5.79 -2.20
CA PRO A 155 14.40 -4.75 -2.14
C PRO A 155 13.09 -5.19 -2.82
N VAL A 156 12.01 -5.26 -2.05
CA VAL A 156 10.65 -5.39 -2.63
C VAL A 156 10.22 -4.02 -3.14
N PRO A 157 9.80 -3.90 -4.41
CA PRO A 157 9.18 -2.68 -4.92
C PRO A 157 8.02 -2.23 -4.01
N CYS A 158 8.12 -1.02 -3.48
CA CYS A 158 7.14 -0.42 -2.59
C CYS A 158 6.92 1.05 -2.97
N CYS A 159 5.72 1.33 -3.48
CA CYS A 159 5.26 2.68 -3.74
C CYS A 159 4.33 3.19 -2.63
N GLU A 160 4.08 4.50 -2.65
CA GLU A 160 3.21 5.19 -1.71
C GLU A 160 1.78 4.62 -1.70
N HIS A 161 1.27 4.18 -2.85
CA HIS A 161 -0.08 3.63 -2.98
C HIS A 161 -0.19 2.25 -2.31
N LEU A 162 0.77 1.35 -2.54
CA LEU A 162 0.82 0.05 -1.87
C LEU A 162 0.86 0.20 -0.37
N LEU A 163 1.76 1.05 0.13
CA LEU A 163 1.91 1.28 1.56
C LEU A 163 0.65 1.91 2.17
N ALA A 164 0.01 2.86 1.48
CA ALA A 164 -1.20 3.51 1.97
C ALA A 164 -2.39 2.55 2.03
N VAL A 165 -2.59 1.73 0.99
CA VAL A 165 -3.66 0.72 0.98
C VAL A 165 -3.39 -0.34 2.05
N TYR A 166 -2.14 -0.79 2.19
CA TYR A 166 -1.74 -1.72 3.25
C TYR A 166 -2.06 -1.16 4.64
N LEU A 167 -1.69 0.09 4.94
CA LEU A 167 -1.99 0.75 6.22
C LEU A 167 -3.50 0.88 6.46
N VAL A 168 -4.28 1.23 5.44
CA VAL A 168 -5.75 1.28 5.53
C VAL A 168 -6.34 -0.06 5.91
N LEU A 169 -5.89 -1.16 5.27
CA LEU A 169 -6.42 -2.48 5.56
C LEU A 169 -5.97 -3.00 6.93
N LYS A 170 -4.70 -2.77 7.28
CA LYS A 170 -4.12 -3.17 8.57
C LYS A 170 -4.77 -2.44 9.74
N HIS A 171 -5.09 -1.15 9.56
CA HIS A 171 -5.63 -0.26 10.60
C HIS A 171 -7.05 0.24 10.31
N ARG A 172 -7.91 -0.61 9.71
CA ARG A 172 -9.22 -0.19 9.20
C ARG A 172 -10.07 0.63 10.18
N GLY A 173 -10.11 0.24 11.45
CA GLY A 173 -10.89 0.94 12.48
C GLY A 173 -10.48 2.41 12.68
N LEU A 174 -9.27 2.79 12.26
CA LEU A 174 -8.79 4.17 12.30
C LEU A 174 -9.17 4.98 11.04
N PHE A 175 -9.43 4.29 9.91
CA PHE A 175 -9.63 4.89 8.59
C PHE A 175 -11.05 4.77 8.04
N ASP A 176 -12.01 4.20 8.78
CA ASP A 176 -13.40 3.97 8.32
C ASP A 176 -14.09 5.23 7.76
N ASN A 177 -13.72 6.43 8.21
CA ASN A 177 -14.26 7.71 7.72
C ASN A 177 -13.41 8.40 6.64
N SER A 178 -12.22 7.87 6.36
CA SER A 178 -11.21 8.45 5.47
C SER A 178 -11.09 7.70 4.15
N VAL A 179 -11.75 6.55 4.04
CA VAL A 179 -11.69 5.67 2.88
C VAL A 179 -13.07 5.50 2.31
N ARG A 180 -13.21 5.76 1.02
CA ARG A 180 -14.47 5.52 0.33
C ARG A 180 -14.49 4.06 -0.12
N VAL A 181 -15.48 3.30 0.35
CA VAL A 181 -15.72 1.92 -0.12
C VAL A 181 -16.89 1.94 -1.08
N GLU A 182 -16.70 1.37 -2.26
CA GLU A 182 -17.71 1.21 -3.30
C GLU A 182 -17.85 -0.27 -3.65
N PHE A 183 -19.08 -0.77 -3.65
CA PHE A 183 -19.37 -2.12 -4.11
C PHE A 183 -19.81 -2.03 -5.57
N LEU A 184 -19.18 -2.82 -6.43
CA LEU A 184 -19.41 -2.84 -7.86
C LEU A 184 -20.12 -4.13 -8.26
N ASP A 185 -21.15 -4.01 -9.09
CA ASP A 185 -21.72 -5.16 -9.77
C ASP A 185 -20.67 -5.84 -10.68
N THR A 186 -20.98 -7.05 -11.14
CA THR A 186 -20.05 -7.85 -11.95
C THR A 186 -19.60 -7.12 -13.21
N ASP A 187 -20.50 -6.39 -13.88
CA ASP A 187 -20.18 -5.70 -15.13
C ASP A 187 -19.29 -4.47 -14.89
N ALA A 188 -19.56 -3.68 -13.85
CA ALA A 188 -18.75 -2.55 -13.43
C ALA A 188 -17.38 -3.01 -12.93
N TRP A 189 -17.31 -4.15 -12.24
CA TRP A 189 -16.06 -4.76 -11.85
C TRP A 189 -15.23 -5.17 -13.06
N ILE A 190 -15.82 -5.86 -14.03
CA ILE A 190 -15.12 -6.25 -15.27
C ILE A 190 -14.62 -5.01 -16.02
N ARG A 191 -15.46 -3.97 -16.18
CA ARG A 191 -15.07 -2.72 -16.85
C ARG A 191 -13.91 -2.02 -16.15
N LEU A 192 -13.96 -1.92 -14.82
CA LEU A 192 -12.89 -1.30 -14.02
C LEU A 192 -11.55 -2.02 -14.25
N ASN A 193 -11.56 -3.36 -14.35
CA ASN A 193 -10.36 -4.13 -14.58
C ASN A 193 -9.95 -4.16 -16.07
N SER A 194 -10.88 -4.07 -17.03
CA SER A 194 -10.54 -4.04 -18.46
C SER A 194 -9.91 -2.75 -18.92
N ASP A 195 -10.15 -1.63 -18.22
CA ASP A 195 -9.49 -0.36 -18.54
C ASP A 195 -8.03 -0.32 -18.02
N VAL A 196 -7.65 -1.28 -17.19
CA VAL A 196 -6.33 -1.40 -16.54
C VAL A 196 -5.39 -2.35 -17.28
N PHE A 197 -5.94 -3.35 -17.98
CA PHE A 197 -5.20 -4.41 -18.70
C PHE A 197 -5.47 -4.35 -20.21
#